data_AF-A0A1Y0BGI6-F1
#
_entry.id   AF-A0A1Y0BGI6-F1
#
_cell.length_a   1.000
_cell.length_b   1.000
_cell.length_c   1.000
_cell.angle_alpha   90.00
_cell.angle_beta   90.00
_cell.angle_gamma   90.00
#
_symmetry.space_group_name_H-M   'P 1'
#
loop_
_entity.id
_entity.type
_entity.pdbx_description
1 polymer ?
#
loop_
_entity_poly.entity_id
_entity_poly.type
_entity_poly.pdbx_seq_one_letter_code
_entity_poly.pdbx_strand_id
1 'polypeptide(L)'
;MVKREMLMFTYPNDVRGVGTLTVQYADGRLPDVYAYIKAVRRVRRLSGSAWADPVVGTDLLTDETFGLNIDPIWYPEYKITGKRWILASLHSQSAGAKLDAGTPEARYAQLTLRPGDGMGFTENFEPREVWMLEATMPKGHLAGRKLIYVDADPYYPLMHWQEIYDRKDELWRLLYHSWVSTVRDDGQPGIYPSIIWVPDLQRERATFAYLNPTTAHANFADADPSNYSPQAIPRLLQ
;
A
#
# COMPACT_ATOMS: atom_id res chain seq x y z
N MET A 1 -18.87 11.73 3.72
CA MET A 1 -17.71 11.86 2.81
C MET A 1 -17.38 10.47 2.26
N VAL A 2 -16.86 10.36 1.05
CA VAL A 2 -16.53 9.08 0.39
C VAL A 2 -15.13 9.18 -0.19
N LYS A 3 -14.27 8.21 0.13
CA LYS A 3 -12.97 8.01 -0.53
C LYS A 3 -13.16 7.00 -1.66
N ARG A 4 -12.56 7.25 -2.82
CA ARG A 4 -12.53 6.31 -3.94
C ARG A 4 -11.10 6.04 -4.32
N GLU A 5 -10.78 4.78 -4.47
CA GLU A 5 -9.43 4.31 -4.76
C GLU A 5 -9.50 3.30 -5.89
N MET A 6 -8.68 3.50 -6.91
CA MET A 6 -8.66 2.64 -8.08
C MET A 6 -7.26 2.11 -8.32
N LEU A 7 -7.16 0.79 -8.47
CA LEU A 7 -5.92 0.12 -8.82
C LEU A 7 -6.10 -0.58 -10.17
N MET A 8 -5.14 -0.39 -11.06
CA MET A 8 -5.18 -0.93 -12.41
C MET A 8 -3.86 -1.60 -12.77
N PHE A 9 -3.96 -2.83 -13.26
CA PHE A 9 -2.83 -3.59 -13.76
C PHE A 9 -2.72 -3.36 -15.26
N THR A 10 -1.65 -2.68 -15.68
CA THR A 10 -1.37 -2.36 -17.09
C THR A 10 -0.37 -3.33 -17.72
N TYR A 11 0.37 -4.09 -16.91
CA TYR A 11 1.40 -5.06 -17.31
C TYR A 11 1.66 -6.06 -16.16
N PRO A 12 2.17 -7.29 -16.41
CA PRO A 12 2.30 -7.99 -17.71
C PRO A 12 0.97 -8.41 -18.35
N ASN A 13 1.01 -8.97 -19.57
CA ASN A 13 -0.18 -9.24 -20.39
C ASN A 13 -1.22 -10.18 -19.75
N ASP A 14 -0.77 -11.07 -18.87
CA ASP A 14 -1.55 -12.03 -18.09
C ASP A 14 -2.46 -11.34 -17.05
N VAL A 15 -1.94 -10.32 -16.36
CA VAL A 15 -2.69 -9.51 -15.39
C VAL A 15 -3.20 -8.18 -15.98
N ARG A 16 -2.73 -7.80 -17.17
CA ARG A 16 -3.16 -6.57 -17.86
C ARG A 16 -4.66 -6.57 -18.06
N GLY A 17 -5.30 -5.49 -17.62
CA GLY A 17 -6.75 -5.35 -17.68
C GLY A 17 -7.45 -5.90 -16.46
N VAL A 18 -6.75 -6.23 -15.38
CA VAL A 18 -7.37 -6.33 -14.05
C VAL A 18 -7.43 -4.94 -13.44
N GLY A 19 -8.59 -4.55 -12.92
CA GLY A 19 -8.75 -3.29 -12.22
C GLY A 19 -9.76 -3.41 -11.09
N THR A 20 -9.45 -2.79 -9.96
CA THR A 20 -10.32 -2.70 -8.79
C THR A 20 -10.67 -1.25 -8.50
N LEU A 21 -11.89 -1.03 -8.02
CA LEU A 21 -12.33 0.24 -7.44
C LEU A 21 -12.86 -0.05 -6.04
N THR A 22 -12.26 0.56 -5.04
CA THR A 22 -12.73 0.53 -3.67
C THR A 22 -13.40 1.85 -3.33
N VAL A 23 -14.61 1.78 -2.78
CA VAL A 23 -15.37 2.94 -2.30
C VAL A 23 -15.47 2.83 -0.79
N GLN A 24 -14.67 3.64 -0.08
CA GLN A 24 -14.69 3.71 1.39
C GLN A 24 -15.60 4.84 1.87
N TYR A 25 -16.33 4.57 2.94
CA TYR A 25 -17.37 5.45 3.47
C TYR A 25 -16.96 5.98 4.84
N ALA A 26 -17.13 7.29 5.05
CA ALA A 26 -16.77 7.95 6.31
C ALA A 26 -17.70 7.64 7.51
N ASP A 27 -18.60 6.66 7.40
CA ASP A 27 -19.53 6.27 8.46
C ASP A 27 -19.24 4.87 9.05
N GLY A 28 -18.08 4.30 8.71
CA GLY A 28 -17.57 3.06 9.30
C GLY A 28 -18.19 1.79 8.72
N ARG A 29 -19.06 1.89 7.70
CA ARG A 29 -19.52 0.69 6.99
C ARG A 29 -18.39 0.08 6.14
N LEU A 30 -18.49 -1.23 5.88
CA LEU A 30 -17.55 -1.92 5.00
C LEU A 30 -17.55 -1.30 3.59
N PRO A 31 -16.39 -1.27 2.92
CA PRO A 31 -16.25 -0.60 1.64
C PRO A 31 -16.80 -1.48 0.52
N ASP A 32 -17.20 -0.83 -0.56
CA ASP A 32 -17.59 -1.54 -1.78
C ASP A 32 -16.38 -1.77 -2.65
N VAL A 33 -16.11 -3.03 -2.97
CA VAL A 33 -15.06 -3.42 -3.93
C VAL A 33 -15.71 -3.80 -5.24
N TYR A 34 -15.33 -3.12 -6.31
CA TYR A 34 -15.66 -3.49 -7.68
C TYR A 34 -14.42 -4.03 -8.36
N ALA A 35 -14.57 -5.10 -9.15
CA ALA A 35 -13.49 -5.62 -9.98
C ALA A 35 -13.95 -5.76 -11.42
N TYR A 36 -13.07 -5.42 -12.36
CA TYR A 36 -13.28 -5.70 -13.77
C TYR A 36 -12.72 -7.10 -14.11
N ILE A 37 -13.60 -7.98 -14.60
CA ILE A 37 -13.27 -9.35 -14.96
C ILE A 37 -13.12 -9.43 -16.47
N LYS A 38 -11.87 -9.44 -16.94
CA LYS A 38 -11.50 -9.44 -18.37
C LYS A 38 -12.15 -10.58 -19.16
N ALA A 39 -12.21 -11.79 -18.60
CA ALA A 39 -12.76 -12.98 -19.26
C ALA A 39 -14.22 -12.81 -19.70
N VAL A 40 -15.01 -12.03 -18.95
CA VAL A 40 -16.42 -11.75 -19.27
C VAL A 40 -16.68 -10.29 -19.63
N ARG A 41 -15.62 -9.46 -19.69
CA ARG A 41 -15.64 -8.02 -19.97
C ARG A 41 -16.69 -7.25 -19.16
N ARG A 42 -16.79 -7.55 -17.87
CA ARG A 42 -17.78 -6.92 -16.98
C ARG A 42 -17.16 -6.49 -15.67
N VAL A 43 -17.70 -5.39 -15.15
CA VAL A 43 -17.46 -4.93 -13.79
C VAL A 43 -18.46 -5.61 -12.87
N ARG A 44 -17.97 -6.16 -11.76
CA ARG A 44 -18.78 -6.80 -10.73
C ARG A 44 -18.45 -6.18 -9.38
N ARG A 45 -19.48 -5.90 -8.58
CA ARG A 45 -19.29 -5.70 -7.15
C ARG A 45 -18.99 -7.07 -6.54
N LEU A 46 -17.89 -7.15 -5.78
CA LEU A 46 -17.49 -8.35 -5.08
C LEU A 46 -18.29 -8.50 -3.78
N SER A 47 -18.18 -9.67 -3.14
CA SER A 47 -18.81 -9.92 -1.85
C SER A 47 -18.28 -8.97 -0.78
N GLY A 48 -19.06 -8.79 0.29
CA GLY A 48 -18.69 -7.90 1.39
C GLY A 48 -17.48 -8.34 2.21
N SER A 49 -16.79 -9.42 1.88
CA SER A 49 -15.50 -9.82 2.47
C SER A 49 -14.30 -9.45 1.61
N ALA A 50 -14.52 -9.10 0.33
CA ALA A 50 -13.46 -8.89 -0.65
C ALA A 50 -12.56 -7.68 -0.35
N TRP A 51 -12.98 -6.82 0.59
CA TRP A 51 -12.18 -5.72 1.09
C TRP A 51 -10.92 -6.18 1.83
N ALA A 52 -10.90 -7.39 2.39
CA ALA A 52 -9.73 -7.97 3.06
C ALA A 52 -9.03 -9.03 2.19
N ASP A 53 -9.42 -9.18 0.91
CA ASP A 53 -8.80 -10.17 0.03
C ASP A 53 -7.46 -9.65 -0.51
N PRO A 54 -6.48 -10.54 -0.76
CA PRO A 54 -5.23 -10.18 -1.40
C PRO A 54 -5.43 -9.57 -2.79
N VAL A 55 -4.67 -8.51 -3.08
CA VAL A 55 -4.71 -7.82 -4.35
C VAL A 55 -3.92 -8.63 -5.39
N VAL A 56 -4.63 -9.28 -6.32
CA VAL A 56 -4.07 -9.92 -7.53
C VAL A 56 -2.82 -10.77 -7.24
N GLY A 57 -2.92 -11.68 -6.26
CA GLY A 57 -1.84 -12.62 -5.92
C GLY A 57 -0.69 -12.03 -5.10
N THR A 58 -0.67 -10.72 -4.84
CA THR A 58 0.29 -10.06 -3.95
C THR A 58 -0.01 -10.35 -2.47
N ASP A 59 0.87 -9.91 -1.59
CA ASP A 59 0.73 -9.95 -0.13
C ASP A 59 0.04 -8.72 0.44
N LEU A 60 -0.33 -7.74 -0.40
CA LEU A 60 -1.14 -6.60 0.00
C LEU A 60 -2.62 -7.00 0.03
N LEU A 61 -3.32 -6.67 1.11
CA LEU A 61 -4.77 -6.76 1.13
C LEU A 61 -5.41 -5.53 0.50
N THR A 62 -6.63 -5.66 0.01
CA THR A 62 -7.35 -4.55 -0.65
C THR A 62 -7.57 -3.35 0.28
N ASP A 63 -7.76 -3.59 1.58
CA ASP A 63 -7.84 -2.54 2.59
C ASP A 63 -6.50 -1.96 3.01
N GLU A 64 -5.41 -2.59 2.59
CA GLU A 64 -4.03 -2.16 2.79
C GLU A 64 -3.45 -1.64 1.47
N THR A 65 -4.26 -1.14 0.53
CA THR A 65 -3.75 -0.72 -0.78
C THR A 65 -2.64 0.33 -0.62
N PHE A 66 -1.48 0.05 -1.24
CA PHE A 66 -0.21 0.77 -1.07
C PHE A 66 0.30 0.87 0.38
N GLY A 67 -0.23 0.04 1.27
CA GLY A 67 0.09 -0.02 2.69
C GLY A 67 -0.32 1.18 3.53
N LEU A 68 -0.88 2.23 2.91
CA LEU A 68 -1.16 3.53 3.54
C LEU A 68 -2.65 3.87 3.51
N ASN A 69 -3.53 2.89 3.69
CA ASN A 69 -4.94 3.21 3.82
C ASN A 69 -5.20 3.81 5.23
N ILE A 70 -4.92 5.10 5.36
CA ILE A 70 -4.96 5.87 6.61
C ILE A 70 -6.39 6.40 6.82
N ASP A 71 -7.37 5.50 6.83
CA ASP A 71 -8.71 5.85 7.28
C ASP A 71 -8.81 5.60 8.80
N PRO A 72 -8.83 6.64 9.65
CA PRO A 72 -8.80 6.46 11.11
C PRO A 72 -10.08 5.83 11.66
N ILE A 73 -11.17 5.74 10.89
CA ILE A 73 -12.38 5.01 11.31
C ILE A 73 -12.38 3.55 10.84
N TRP A 74 -11.31 3.12 10.16
CA TRP A 74 -11.19 1.77 9.64
C TRP A 74 -11.10 0.72 10.74
N TYR A 75 -10.33 1.02 11.80
CA TYR A 75 -10.20 0.17 12.97
C TYR A 75 -11.12 0.69 14.08
N PRO A 76 -11.90 -0.20 14.75
CA PRO A 76 -12.79 0.21 15.84
C PRO A 76 -12.11 0.98 16.97
N GLU A 77 -10.84 0.67 17.24
CA GLU A 77 -10.05 1.30 18.31
C GLU A 77 -8.57 1.27 17.97
N TYR A 78 -7.85 2.32 18.40
CA TYR A 78 -6.40 2.36 18.47
C TYR A 78 -5.94 2.65 19.90
N LYS A 79 -4.89 1.96 20.34
CA LYS A 79 -4.22 2.20 21.61
C LYS A 79 -2.78 2.60 21.38
N ILE A 80 -2.36 3.72 21.95
CA ILE A 80 -0.94 4.08 22.02
C ILE A 80 -0.29 3.23 23.11
N THR A 81 0.64 2.35 22.72
CA THR A 81 1.30 1.40 23.64
C THR A 81 2.67 1.88 24.10
N GLY A 82 3.23 2.93 23.48
CA GLY A 82 4.44 3.60 23.95
C GLY A 82 5.20 4.31 22.85
N LYS A 83 6.48 4.60 23.12
CA LYS A 83 7.45 5.10 22.16
C LYS A 83 8.66 4.18 22.07
N ARG A 84 9.31 4.15 20.92
CA ARG A 84 10.61 3.48 20.75
C ARG A 84 11.41 4.11 19.62
N TRP A 85 12.70 3.78 19.57
CA TRP A 85 13.52 4.03 18.39
C TRP A 85 13.48 2.83 17.44
N ILE A 86 13.37 3.10 16.14
CA ILE A 86 13.46 2.12 15.06
C ILE A 86 14.35 2.65 13.93
N LEU A 87 14.68 1.80 12.96
CA LEU A 87 15.23 2.23 11.67
C LEU A 87 14.09 2.42 10.67
N ALA A 88 14.05 3.58 10.00
CA ALA A 88 13.11 3.89 8.92
C ALA A 88 13.79 4.77 7.87
N SER A 89 13.17 5.02 6.71
CA SER A 89 13.75 5.91 5.68
C SER A 89 12.79 7.02 5.32
N LEU A 90 13.20 8.27 5.60
CA LEU A 90 12.49 9.47 5.17
C LEU A 90 13.13 10.12 3.94
N HIS A 91 14.34 9.69 3.59
CA HIS A 91 15.19 10.30 2.57
C HIS A 91 15.54 9.29 1.48
N SER A 92 14.51 8.59 0.99
CA SER A 92 14.71 7.58 -0.04
C SER A 92 15.22 8.17 -1.34
N GLN A 93 16.17 7.45 -1.94
CA GLN A 93 16.72 7.75 -3.27
C GLN A 93 16.16 6.80 -4.33
N SER A 94 15.08 6.06 -4.02
CA SER A 94 14.42 5.21 -4.99
C SER A 94 13.81 6.05 -6.12
N ALA A 95 14.23 5.76 -7.36
CA ALA A 95 13.66 6.33 -8.58
C ALA A 95 12.57 5.44 -9.20
N GLY A 96 12.11 4.42 -8.47
CA GLY A 96 11.21 3.40 -9.00
C GLY A 96 11.90 2.38 -9.90
N ALA A 97 11.11 1.46 -10.47
CA ALA A 97 11.60 0.45 -11.39
C ALA A 97 11.95 1.06 -12.76
N LYS A 98 13.10 0.70 -13.32
CA LYS A 98 13.57 1.15 -14.65
C LYS A 98 13.07 0.20 -15.73
N LEU A 99 11.86 0.43 -16.22
CA LEU A 99 11.16 -0.52 -17.11
C LEU A 99 11.85 -0.76 -18.46
N ASP A 100 12.68 0.18 -18.90
CA ASP A 100 13.51 0.13 -20.11
C ASP A 100 14.87 -0.57 -19.91
N ALA A 101 15.24 -0.88 -18.67
CA ALA A 101 16.51 -1.55 -18.38
C ALA A 101 16.55 -2.98 -18.93
N GLY A 102 17.70 -3.34 -19.49
CA GLY A 102 17.95 -4.62 -20.16
C GLY A 102 18.28 -5.79 -19.23
N THR A 103 18.53 -5.55 -17.93
CA THR A 103 18.75 -6.62 -16.94
C THR A 103 17.83 -6.44 -15.72
N PRO A 104 17.46 -7.54 -15.02
CA PRO A 104 16.68 -7.45 -13.79
C PRO A 104 17.31 -6.58 -12.71
N GLU A 105 18.64 -6.63 -12.54
CA GLU A 105 19.38 -5.89 -11.51
C GLU A 105 19.31 -4.38 -11.79
N ALA A 106 19.42 -3.98 -13.06
CA ALA A 106 19.27 -2.59 -13.44
C ALA A 106 17.82 -2.11 -13.34
N ARG A 107 16.85 -3.00 -13.64
CA ARG A 107 15.41 -2.71 -13.55
C ARG A 107 14.94 -2.52 -12.12
N TYR A 108 15.42 -3.35 -11.20
CA TYR A 108 15.00 -3.40 -9.79
C TYR A 108 16.19 -3.10 -8.86
N ALA A 109 16.86 -1.96 -9.07
CA ALA A 109 18.13 -1.65 -8.43
C ALA A 109 18.10 -1.63 -6.88
N GLN A 110 16.95 -1.30 -6.28
CA GLN A 110 16.78 -1.31 -4.83
C GLN A 110 16.52 -2.72 -4.27
N LEU A 111 16.08 -3.66 -5.10
CA LEU A 111 15.77 -5.01 -4.66
C LEU A 111 17.05 -5.83 -4.63
N THR A 112 17.37 -6.38 -3.47
CA THR A 112 18.53 -7.23 -3.26
C THR A 112 18.06 -8.67 -3.21
N LEU A 113 18.14 -9.35 -4.35
CA LEU A 113 17.92 -10.79 -4.45
C LEU A 113 19.24 -11.52 -4.20
N ARG A 114 19.52 -11.89 -2.95
CA ARG A 114 20.68 -12.72 -2.60
C ARG A 114 20.23 -14.17 -2.51
N PRO A 115 20.82 -15.11 -3.28
CA PRO A 115 20.51 -16.53 -3.15
C PRO A 115 20.69 -16.99 -1.70
N GLY A 116 19.63 -17.49 -1.07
CA GLY A 116 19.64 -17.99 0.31
C GLY A 116 19.27 -16.98 1.40
N ASP A 117 19.33 -15.67 1.14
CA ASP A 117 19.09 -14.62 2.16
C ASP A 117 17.65 -14.04 2.11
N GLY A 118 16.80 -14.53 1.20
CA GLY A 118 15.46 -14.01 0.97
C GLY A 118 15.44 -12.70 0.16
N MET A 119 14.28 -12.03 0.13
CA MET A 119 14.12 -10.74 -0.55
C MET A 119 14.46 -9.60 0.40
N GLY A 120 15.63 -8.99 0.20
CA GLY A 120 16.04 -7.76 0.87
C GLY A 120 15.95 -6.55 -0.04
N PHE A 121 16.25 -5.37 0.50
CA PHE A 121 16.35 -4.15 -0.28
C PHE A 121 17.35 -3.17 0.32
N THR A 122 17.80 -2.24 -0.51
CA THR A 122 18.72 -1.17 -0.11
C THR A 122 17.94 0.13 0.05
N GLU A 123 18.12 0.78 1.20
CA GLU A 123 17.44 2.04 1.51
C GLU A 123 18.23 2.81 2.59
N ASN A 124 18.01 4.13 2.66
CA ASN A 124 18.67 5.07 3.56
C ASN A 124 18.04 5.01 4.95
N PHE A 125 18.29 3.92 5.67
CA PHE A 125 17.81 3.76 7.03
C PHE A 125 18.47 4.76 8.00
N GLU A 126 17.63 5.45 8.74
CA GLU A 126 17.99 6.38 9.80
C GLU A 126 17.20 6.05 11.08
N PRO A 127 17.77 6.31 12.28
CA PRO A 127 17.05 6.16 13.53
C PRO A 127 15.88 7.16 13.61
N ARG A 128 14.67 6.67 13.87
CA ARG A 128 13.47 7.48 14.10
C ARG A 128 12.84 7.10 15.44
N GLU A 129 12.46 8.11 16.23
CA GLU A 129 11.56 7.89 17.36
C GLU A 129 10.13 7.77 16.83
N VAL A 130 9.41 6.73 17.25
CA VAL A 130 8.05 6.45 16.81
C VAL A 130 7.12 6.22 17.98
N TRP A 131 5.86 6.58 17.81
CA TRP A 131 4.74 6.07 18.58
C TRP A 131 4.38 4.67 18.10
N MET A 132 4.04 3.80 19.05
CA MET A 132 3.52 2.46 18.79
C MET A 132 2.00 2.48 18.97
N LEU A 133 1.26 2.18 17.90
CA LEU A 133 -0.19 2.16 17.89
C LEU A 133 -0.66 0.71 17.66
N GLU A 134 -1.38 0.16 18.62
CA GLU A 134 -2.06 -1.12 18.46
C GLU A 134 -3.49 -0.89 17.95
N ALA A 135 -3.81 -1.45 16.79
CA ALA A 135 -5.13 -1.35 16.18
C ALA A 135 -5.96 -2.62 16.44
N THR A 136 -7.21 -2.44 16.85
CA THR A 136 -8.19 -3.52 16.95
C THR A 136 -8.73 -3.85 15.55
N MET A 137 -8.72 -5.12 15.16
CA MET A 137 -9.16 -5.50 13.81
C MET A 137 -10.69 -5.55 13.68
N PRO A 138 -11.28 -5.16 12.54
CA PRO A 138 -12.72 -5.29 12.32
C PRO A 138 -13.12 -6.76 12.31
N LYS A 139 -14.38 -7.03 12.69
CA LYS A 139 -14.91 -8.40 12.69
C LYS A 139 -14.77 -9.04 11.30
N GLY A 140 -14.17 -10.22 11.25
CA GLY A 140 -14.00 -10.99 10.01
C GLY A 140 -12.72 -10.69 9.23
N HIS A 141 -11.91 -9.72 9.65
CA HIS A 141 -10.60 -9.46 9.06
C HIS A 141 -9.67 -10.68 9.17
N LEU A 142 -8.74 -10.86 8.21
CA LEU A 142 -7.76 -11.95 8.19
C LEU A 142 -6.78 -11.88 9.38
N ALA A 143 -6.14 -10.72 9.58
CA ALA A 143 -5.33 -10.42 10.77
C ALA A 143 -6.13 -10.40 12.09
N GLY A 144 -5.46 -10.75 13.19
CA GLY A 144 -5.97 -10.69 14.57
C GLY A 144 -5.67 -9.36 15.27
N ARG A 145 -4.46 -8.81 15.10
CA ARG A 145 -4.10 -7.43 15.52
C ARG A 145 -3.02 -6.84 14.61
N LYS A 146 -2.88 -5.51 14.66
CA LYS A 146 -1.79 -4.78 14.00
C LYS A 146 -1.09 -3.86 14.99
N LEU A 147 0.23 -3.83 14.97
CA LEU A 147 1.04 -2.82 15.63
C LEU A 147 1.64 -1.90 14.56
N ILE A 148 1.39 -0.61 14.67
CA ILE A 148 1.73 0.41 13.68
C ILE A 148 2.74 1.36 14.30
N TYR A 149 3.82 1.63 13.59
CA TYR A 149 4.89 2.53 14.02
C TYR A 149 4.80 3.84 13.26
N VAL A 150 4.38 4.90 13.96
CA VAL A 150 4.16 6.24 13.40
C VAL A 150 5.22 7.19 13.94
N ASP A 151 5.85 7.97 13.08
CA ASP A 151 6.85 8.96 13.46
C ASP A 151 6.36 9.87 14.60
N ALA A 152 7.23 10.12 15.57
CA ALA A 152 6.92 10.99 16.70
C ALA A 152 7.00 12.48 16.35
N ASP A 153 7.51 12.84 15.16
CA ASP A 153 7.49 14.21 14.66
C ASP A 153 6.04 14.70 14.47
N PRO A 154 5.62 15.76 15.19
CA PRO A 154 4.24 16.25 15.13
C PRO A 154 3.87 16.87 13.79
N TYR A 155 4.85 17.24 12.94
CA TYR A 155 4.60 17.80 11.62
C TYR A 155 4.64 16.74 10.51
N TYR A 156 5.23 15.57 10.78
CA TYR A 156 5.37 14.48 9.82
C TYR A 156 5.10 13.12 10.47
N PRO A 157 3.86 12.81 10.92
CA PRO A 157 3.51 11.55 11.55
C PRO A 157 3.39 10.41 10.52
N LEU A 158 4.52 10.07 9.90
CA LEU A 158 4.61 9.06 8.83
C LEU A 158 4.57 7.66 9.42
N MET A 159 3.85 6.77 8.76
CA MET A 159 3.84 5.35 9.11
C MET A 159 5.04 4.66 8.46
N HIS A 160 5.94 4.11 9.27
CA HIS A 160 7.18 3.50 8.75
C HIS A 160 7.08 1.98 8.66
N TRP A 161 6.47 1.37 9.67
CA TRP A 161 6.36 -0.08 9.78
C TRP A 161 5.00 -0.48 10.35
N GLN A 162 4.56 -1.68 9.99
CA GLN A 162 3.46 -2.37 10.62
C GLN A 162 3.85 -3.82 10.87
N GLU A 163 3.56 -4.33 12.05
CA GLU A 163 3.57 -5.74 12.38
C GLU A 163 2.12 -6.25 12.38
N ILE A 164 1.86 -7.26 11.58
CA ILE A 164 0.52 -7.83 11.40
C ILE A 164 0.55 -9.24 11.95
N TYR A 165 -0.29 -9.49 12.95
CA TYR A 165 -0.41 -10.77 13.63
C TYR A 165 -1.66 -11.50 13.18
N ASP A 166 -1.60 -12.83 13.13
CA ASP A 166 -2.77 -13.66 12.85
C ASP A 166 -3.68 -13.80 14.08
N ARG A 167 -4.72 -14.64 13.97
CA ARG A 167 -5.68 -14.87 15.05
C ARG A 167 -5.15 -15.73 16.21
N LYS A 168 -3.96 -16.32 16.07
CA LYS A 168 -3.25 -17.04 17.13
C LYS A 168 -2.19 -16.16 17.81
N ASP A 169 -2.13 -14.87 17.44
CA ASP A 169 -1.12 -13.92 17.89
C ASP A 169 0.31 -14.28 17.42
N GLU A 170 0.42 -15.00 16.30
CA GLU A 170 1.70 -15.25 15.64
C GLU A 170 1.98 -14.16 14.62
N LEU A 171 3.23 -13.68 14.55
CA LEU A 171 3.62 -12.68 13.56
C LEU A 171 3.44 -13.27 12.15
N TRP A 172 2.60 -12.62 11.35
CA TRP A 172 2.24 -13.08 10.01
C TRP A 172 2.95 -12.28 8.93
N ARG A 173 2.74 -10.96 8.91
CA ARG A 173 3.29 -10.07 7.90
C ARG A 173 3.97 -8.87 8.52
N LEU A 174 4.95 -8.34 7.82
CA LEU A 174 5.39 -6.96 8.02
C LEU A 174 4.90 -6.10 6.87
N LEU A 175 4.77 -4.81 7.11
CA LEU A 175 4.54 -3.81 6.08
C LEU A 175 5.49 -2.66 6.33
N TYR A 176 6.37 -2.37 5.37
CA TYR A 176 7.32 -1.28 5.41
C TYR A 176 7.02 -0.21 4.37
N HIS A 177 7.27 1.04 4.74
CA HIS A 177 7.32 2.20 3.85
C HIS A 177 8.64 2.93 3.97
N SER A 178 9.23 3.28 2.83
CA SER A 178 10.18 4.38 2.75
C SER A 178 9.52 5.60 2.11
N TRP A 179 10.05 6.78 2.44
CA TRP A 179 9.49 8.05 2.03
C TRP A 179 10.50 8.90 1.27
N VAL A 180 9.97 9.79 0.43
CA VAL A 180 10.75 10.77 -0.31
C VAL A 180 10.01 12.11 -0.33
N SER A 181 10.73 13.17 -0.01
CA SER A 181 10.24 14.54 -0.13
C SER A 181 10.11 14.93 -1.60
N THR A 182 9.05 15.64 -1.93
CA THR A 182 8.71 16.04 -3.30
C THR A 182 8.02 17.41 -3.32
N VAL A 183 7.67 17.88 -4.51
CA VAL A 183 6.76 19.00 -4.72
C VAL A 183 5.51 18.47 -5.41
N ARG A 184 4.34 18.80 -4.87
CA ARG A 184 3.04 18.44 -5.44
C ARG A 184 2.74 19.28 -6.69
N ASP A 185 1.74 18.88 -7.48
CA ASP A 185 1.36 19.60 -8.71
C ASP A 185 0.87 21.03 -8.44
N ASP A 186 0.42 21.33 -7.21
CA ASP A 186 0.03 22.67 -6.76
C ASP A 186 1.22 23.53 -6.24
N GLY A 187 2.45 23.02 -6.34
CA GLY A 187 3.68 23.70 -5.90
C GLY A 187 3.98 23.60 -4.41
N GLN A 188 3.10 22.97 -3.62
CA GLN A 188 3.34 22.79 -2.18
C GLN A 188 4.32 21.64 -1.90
N PRO A 189 5.06 21.69 -0.78
CA PRO A 189 5.83 20.54 -0.32
C PRO A 189 4.94 19.31 -0.14
N GLY A 190 5.43 18.16 -0.58
CA GLY A 190 4.78 16.87 -0.41
C GLY A 190 5.76 15.81 0.06
N ILE A 191 5.19 14.69 0.48
CA ILE A 191 5.93 13.48 0.78
C ILE A 191 5.18 12.31 0.15
N TYR A 192 5.91 11.47 -0.58
CA TYR A 192 5.36 10.26 -1.19
C TYR A 192 6.08 9.04 -0.64
N PRO A 193 5.38 7.91 -0.52
CA PRO A 193 6.06 6.63 -0.36
C PRO A 193 6.85 6.31 -1.64
N SER A 194 8.03 5.69 -1.51
CA SER A 194 8.87 5.30 -2.65
C SER A 194 9.05 3.78 -2.77
N ILE A 195 9.06 3.07 -1.64
CA ILE A 195 9.10 1.61 -1.58
C ILE A 195 8.02 1.14 -0.61
N ILE A 196 7.31 0.09 -1.00
CA ILE A 196 6.50 -0.73 -0.09
C ILE A 196 7.05 -2.15 -0.12
N TRP A 197 7.33 -2.69 1.06
CA TRP A 197 7.77 -4.07 1.21
C TRP A 197 6.89 -4.81 2.20
N VAL A 198 6.31 -5.93 1.76
CA VAL A 198 5.32 -6.70 2.50
C VAL A 198 5.71 -8.17 2.54
N PRO A 199 6.58 -8.61 3.47
CA PRO A 199 6.88 -10.02 3.66
C PRO A 199 5.76 -10.73 4.41
N ASP A 200 5.31 -11.86 3.86
CA ASP A 200 4.54 -12.91 4.54
C ASP A 200 5.52 -13.94 5.10
N LEU A 201 5.76 -13.85 6.41
CA LEU A 201 6.73 -14.67 7.13
C LEU A 201 6.25 -16.11 7.31
N GLN A 202 4.94 -16.34 7.32
CA GLN A 202 4.37 -17.69 7.47
C GLN A 202 4.41 -18.48 6.16
N ARG A 203 4.40 -17.78 5.01
CA ARG A 203 4.47 -18.39 3.67
C ARG A 203 5.80 -18.20 2.95
N GLU A 204 6.76 -17.57 3.60
CA GLU A 204 8.11 -17.32 3.07
C GLU A 204 8.10 -16.66 1.68
N ARG A 205 7.24 -15.66 1.51
CA ARG A 205 7.14 -14.85 0.28
C ARG A 205 7.00 -13.38 0.62
N ALA A 206 7.27 -12.48 -0.32
CA ALA A 206 7.01 -11.07 -0.11
C ALA A 206 6.54 -10.37 -1.38
N THR A 207 5.89 -9.23 -1.18
CA THR A 207 5.57 -8.28 -2.24
C THR A 207 6.47 -7.07 -2.10
N PHE A 208 7.07 -6.65 -3.21
CA PHE A 208 7.87 -5.43 -3.29
C PHE A 208 7.25 -4.51 -4.34
N ALA A 209 6.78 -3.34 -3.93
CA ALA A 209 6.21 -2.35 -4.84
C ALA A 209 7.12 -1.12 -4.92
N TYR A 210 7.54 -0.82 -6.15
CA TYR A 210 8.17 0.45 -6.48
C TYR A 210 7.11 1.51 -6.71
N LEU A 211 7.18 2.59 -5.96
CA LEU A 211 6.41 3.79 -6.23
C LEU A 211 7.37 4.82 -6.80
N ASN A 212 7.11 5.24 -8.04
CA ASN A 212 7.95 6.22 -8.69
C ASN A 212 7.46 7.63 -8.32
N PRO A 213 8.20 8.37 -7.47
CA PRO A 213 7.78 9.70 -7.04
C PRO A 213 7.74 10.71 -8.19
N THR A 214 8.47 10.48 -9.29
CA THR A 214 8.49 11.38 -10.45
C THR A 214 7.25 11.25 -11.33
N THR A 215 6.51 10.15 -11.22
CA THR A 215 5.24 9.93 -11.93
C THR A 215 4.04 10.06 -11.01
N ALA A 216 4.26 10.36 -9.73
CA ALA A 216 3.20 10.57 -8.77
C ALA A 216 2.63 11.98 -8.94
N HIS A 217 1.31 12.08 -8.98
CA HIS A 217 0.58 13.35 -9.04
C HIS A 217 -0.28 13.51 -7.77
N ALA A 218 -0.32 14.69 -7.19
CA ALA A 218 -1.28 15.08 -6.16
C ALA A 218 -1.74 16.52 -6.35
N ASN A 219 -3.02 16.75 -6.07
CA ASN A 219 -3.67 18.05 -6.26
C ASN A 219 -3.56 18.58 -7.71
N PHE A 220 -3.43 17.67 -8.68
CA PHE A 220 -3.38 18.01 -10.10
C PHE A 220 -4.73 18.59 -10.58
N ALA A 221 -4.66 19.64 -11.39
CA ALA A 221 -5.82 20.46 -11.75
C ALA A 221 -6.82 19.74 -12.68
N ASP A 222 -6.37 18.75 -13.45
CA ASP A 222 -7.15 17.96 -14.39
C ASP A 222 -7.73 16.68 -13.78
N ALA A 223 -7.76 16.58 -12.44
CA ALA A 223 -8.42 15.49 -11.74
C ALA A 223 -9.92 15.40 -12.07
N ASP A 224 -10.33 14.31 -12.72
CA ASP A 224 -11.73 14.03 -13.06
C ASP A 224 -12.31 12.93 -12.15
N PRO A 225 -13.25 13.26 -11.25
CA PRO A 225 -13.94 12.28 -10.40
C PRO A 225 -14.66 11.16 -11.18
N SER A 226 -15.01 11.41 -12.45
CA SER A 226 -15.66 10.41 -13.31
C SER A 226 -14.75 9.21 -13.61
N ASN A 227 -13.42 9.39 -13.54
CA ASN A 227 -12.42 8.33 -13.67
C ASN A 227 -12.46 7.33 -12.51
N TYR A 228 -13.08 7.68 -11.38
CA TYR A 228 -13.19 6.83 -10.19
C TYR A 228 -14.61 6.26 -10.05
N SER A 229 -15.11 5.66 -11.12
CA SER A 229 -16.43 5.01 -11.18
C SER A 229 -16.32 3.59 -11.71
N PRO A 230 -17.27 2.68 -11.38
CA PRO A 230 -17.24 1.32 -11.91
C PRO A 230 -17.17 1.29 -13.44
N GLN A 231 -17.86 2.22 -14.12
CA GLN A 231 -17.89 2.32 -15.58
C GLN A 231 -16.56 2.81 -16.18
N ALA A 232 -15.73 3.51 -15.41
CA ALA A 232 -14.44 4.00 -15.86
C ALA A 232 -13.38 2.90 -15.96
N ILE A 233 -13.46 1.85 -15.14
CA ILE A 233 -12.46 0.76 -15.11
C ILE A 233 -12.18 0.19 -16.52
N PRO A 234 -13.18 -0.29 -17.30
CA PRO A 234 -12.91 -0.80 -18.64
C PRO A 234 -12.49 0.28 -19.65
N ARG A 235 -12.84 1.56 -19.44
CA ARG A 235 -12.43 2.68 -20.30
C ARG A 235 -10.94 3.01 -20.12
N LEU A 236 -10.47 2.97 -18.88
CA LEU A 236 -9.09 3.31 -18.52
C LEU A 236 -8.10 2.16 -18.74
N LEU A 237 -8.59 0.94 -18.95
CA LEU A 237 -7.79 -0.25 -19.23
C LEU A 237 -7.62 -0.56 -20.73
N GLN A 238 -8.27 0.21 -21.62
CA GLN A 238 -8.12 0.11 -23.08
C GLN A 238 -6.78 0.70 -23.50
#